data_AF-A0A9P5YB90-F1
#
_entry.id   AF-A0A9P5YB90-F1
#
_cell.length_a   1.000
_cell.length_b   1.000
_cell.length_c   1.000
_cell.angle_alpha   90.00
_cell.angle_beta   90.00
_cell.angle_gamma   90.00
#
_symmetry.space_group_name_H-M   'P 1'
#
loop_
_entity.id
_entity.type
_entity.pdbx_description
1 polymer ?
#
loop_
_entity_poly.entity_id
_entity_poly.type
_entity_poly.pdbx_seq_one_letter_code
_entity_poly.pdbx_strand_id
1 'polypeptide(L)'
;GGGGGGGGGGGGYPPQHQPYPGTMSMAVVHTDDAATKLSDRVRRRCFNCCTTDTSTWRRSNLSPGKVLCNKCGLFERTHSRPRPEQFPHKRGPL
;
A
#
# COMPACT_ATOMS: atom_id res chain seq x y z
N GLY A 1 -35.41 53.24 7.06
CA GLY A 1 -34.94 51.88 6.74
C GLY A 1 -33.42 51.87 6.87
N GLY A 2 -32.75 50.84 7.36
CA GLY A 2 -33.12 49.45 7.57
C GLY A 2 -31.90 48.60 7.16
N GLY A 3 -31.45 47.69 8.05
CA GLY A 3 -30.41 46.66 7.82
C GLY A 3 -28.97 47.17 8.04
N GLY A 4 -28.14 46.65 8.95
CA GLY A 4 -27.88 45.25 9.32
C GLY A 4 -26.83 44.67 8.35
N GLY A 5 -25.73 44.01 8.71
CA GLY A 5 -25.13 43.52 9.95
C GLY A 5 -24.03 42.51 9.57
N GLY A 6 -23.09 42.22 10.47
CA GLY A 6 -22.18 41.04 10.44
C GLY A 6 -20.98 41.12 9.48
N GLY A 7 -19.77 40.63 9.79
CA GLY A 7 -19.31 39.80 10.89
C GLY A 7 -18.32 38.75 10.34
N GLY A 8 -17.17 38.59 11.02
CA GLY A 8 -16.26 37.44 10.92
C GLY A 8 -15.37 37.41 9.66
N GLY A 9 -14.06 37.17 9.71
CA GLY A 9 -13.28 36.46 10.70
C GLY A 9 -12.74 35.17 10.09
N GLY A 10 -11.42 35.13 9.87
CA GLY A 10 -10.64 33.89 9.95
C GLY A 10 -10.41 33.12 8.64
N GLY A 11 -9.16 32.64 8.51
CA GLY A 11 -8.86 31.47 7.71
C GLY A 11 -7.98 31.74 6.49
N GLY A 12 -6.69 32.00 6.72
CA GLY A 12 -5.68 31.73 5.69
C GLY A 12 -5.73 30.24 5.36
N TYR A 13 -6.30 29.91 4.21
CA TYR A 13 -6.22 28.56 3.66
C TYR A 13 -4.74 28.26 3.37
N PRO A 14 -4.20 27.10 3.78
CA PRO A 14 -2.86 26.72 3.37
C PRO A 14 -2.82 26.64 1.83
N PRO A 15 -1.70 26.97 1.18
CA PRO A 15 -1.58 26.82 -0.25
C PRO A 15 -1.80 25.34 -0.57
N GLN A 16 -2.87 25.08 -1.30
CA GLN A 16 -3.16 23.78 -1.86
C GLN A 16 -1.97 23.49 -2.77
N HIS A 17 -1.13 22.52 -2.40
CA HIS A 17 -0.04 22.05 -3.24
C HIS A 17 -0.66 21.55 -4.55
N GLN A 18 -0.75 22.43 -5.55
CA GLN A 18 -0.96 22.01 -6.93
C GLN A 18 0.30 21.27 -7.35
N PRO A 19 0.24 19.95 -7.65
CA PRO A 19 1.36 19.31 -8.31
C PRO A 19 1.55 19.98 -9.67
N TYR A 20 2.78 20.47 -9.91
CA TYR A 20 3.20 21.08 -11.16
C TYR A 20 2.84 20.18 -12.36
N PRO A 21 2.35 20.73 -13.49
CA PRO A 21 2.18 19.99 -14.75
C PRO A 21 3.56 19.69 -15.35
N GLY A 22 4.24 18.66 -14.82
CA GLY A 22 5.58 18.28 -15.27
C GLY A 22 6.24 17.19 -14.44
N THR A 23 5.82 16.98 -13.19
CA THR A 23 6.33 15.88 -12.36
C THR A 23 5.35 14.71 -12.37
N MET A 24 5.36 13.93 -13.45
CA MET A 24 4.73 12.61 -13.46
C MET A 24 5.45 11.74 -12.42
N SER A 25 4.93 11.72 -11.19
CA SER A 25 5.36 10.80 -10.14
C SER A 25 5.21 9.38 -10.68
N MET A 26 6.32 8.72 -10.99
CA MET A 26 6.33 7.33 -11.42
C MET A 26 6.09 6.43 -10.22
N ALA A 27 4.87 6.47 -9.69
CA ALA A 27 4.48 5.69 -8.53
C ALA A 27 4.62 4.20 -8.85
N VAL A 28 5.40 3.49 -8.02
CA VAL A 28 5.53 2.03 -8.11
C VAL A 28 4.21 1.39 -7.70
N VAL A 29 3.61 0.66 -8.64
CA VAL A 29 2.42 -0.17 -8.40
C VAL A 29 2.83 -1.45 -7.70
N HIS A 30 2.07 -1.83 -6.68
CA HIS A 30 2.30 -3.05 -5.92
C HIS A 30 1.22 -4.08 -6.23
N THR A 31 1.62 -5.29 -6.57
CA THR A 31 0.71 -6.39 -6.95
C THR A 31 0.89 -7.60 -6.05
N ASP A 32 -0.21 -8.18 -5.61
CA ASP A 32 -0.26 -9.49 -4.94
C ASP A 32 -0.56 -10.65 -5.90
N ASP A 33 -0.70 -10.36 -7.19
CA ASP A 33 -0.97 -11.36 -8.22
C ASP A 33 0.33 -12.03 -8.70
N ALA A 34 0.33 -13.37 -8.69
CA ALA A 34 1.49 -14.19 -8.98
C ALA A 34 1.73 -14.44 -10.48
N ALA A 35 0.82 -14.02 -11.35
CA ALA A 35 0.94 -14.01 -12.80
C ALA A 35 1.41 -12.64 -13.33
N THR A 36 1.26 -11.57 -12.54
CA THR A 36 1.69 -10.23 -12.96
C THR A 36 3.19 -10.18 -13.26
N LYS A 37 3.53 -9.69 -14.46
CA LYS A 37 4.90 -9.46 -14.90
C LYS A 37 5.49 -8.26 -14.13
N LEU A 38 6.63 -8.48 -13.48
CA LEU A 38 7.33 -7.40 -12.77
C LEU A 38 8.08 -6.48 -13.73
N SER A 39 8.18 -5.23 -13.32
CA SER A 39 8.98 -4.18 -13.96
C SER A 39 9.45 -3.19 -12.90
N ASP A 40 10.25 -2.20 -13.27
CA ASP A 40 10.70 -1.14 -12.36
C ASP A 40 9.52 -0.40 -11.69
N ARG A 41 8.37 -0.36 -12.37
CA ARG A 41 7.13 0.27 -11.89
C ARG A 41 6.15 -0.70 -11.27
N VAL A 42 6.39 -2.01 -11.31
CA VAL A 42 5.48 -3.04 -10.78
C VAL A 42 6.24 -4.00 -9.88
N ARG A 43 6.02 -3.89 -8.58
CA ARG A 43 6.67 -4.71 -7.54
C ARG A 43 5.67 -5.62 -6.84
N ARG A 44 6.15 -6.75 -6.32
CA ARG A 44 5.29 -7.67 -5.55
C ARG A 44 4.96 -7.12 -4.17
N ARG A 45 3.79 -7.50 -3.68
CA ARG A 45 3.29 -7.29 -2.33
C ARG A 45 2.72 -8.61 -1.82
N CYS A 46 3.02 -8.95 -0.58
CA CYS A 46 2.47 -10.15 0.03
C CYS A 46 0.96 -10.00 0.18
N PHE A 47 0.19 -10.96 -0.31
CA PHE A 47 -1.26 -11.01 -0.16
C PHE A 47 -1.72 -11.04 1.31
N ASN A 48 -0.96 -11.70 2.19
CA ASN A 48 -1.37 -11.88 3.59
C ASN A 48 -0.87 -10.77 4.53
N CYS A 49 0.35 -10.25 4.36
CA CYS A 49 0.93 -9.27 5.30
C CYS A 49 1.39 -7.96 4.66
N CYS A 50 1.09 -7.75 3.38
CA CYS A 50 1.40 -6.54 2.63
C CYS A 50 2.89 -6.15 2.54
N THR A 51 3.83 -6.96 3.05
CA THR A 51 5.27 -6.66 2.89
C THR A 51 5.62 -6.66 1.40
N THR A 52 6.46 -5.69 1.01
CA THR A 52 7.06 -5.55 -0.32
C THR A 52 8.53 -5.95 -0.31
N ASP A 53 9.09 -6.13 0.89
CA ASP A 53 10.45 -6.61 1.13
C ASP A 53 10.39 -8.05 1.65
N THR A 54 11.05 -8.95 0.93
CA THR A 54 11.22 -10.34 1.33
C THR A 54 12.37 -10.97 0.54
N SER A 55 13.07 -11.93 1.17
CA SER A 55 14.13 -12.68 0.50
C SER A 55 13.61 -13.59 -0.62
N THR A 56 12.37 -14.09 -0.50
CA THR A 56 11.79 -14.99 -1.50
C THR A 56 10.27 -14.86 -1.53
N TRP A 57 9.74 -14.79 -2.74
CA TRP A 57 8.30 -14.81 -3.00
C TRP A 57 7.82 -16.25 -3.20
N ARG A 58 6.69 -16.60 -2.58
CA ARG A 58 6.04 -17.92 -2.67
C ARG A 58 4.64 -17.77 -3.24
N ARG A 59 4.12 -18.80 -3.92
CA ARG A 59 2.70 -18.84 -4.31
C ARG A 59 1.87 -19.30 -3.11
N SER A 60 0.69 -18.72 -2.92
CA SER A 60 -0.25 -19.17 -1.88
C SER A 60 -0.84 -20.53 -2.26
N ASN A 61 -0.98 -21.40 -1.26
CA ASN A 61 -1.69 -22.68 -1.40
C ASN A 61 -3.18 -22.53 -1.07
N LEU A 62 -3.52 -21.53 -0.25
CA LEU A 62 -4.90 -21.26 0.19
C LEU A 62 -5.64 -20.32 -0.78
N SER A 63 -4.91 -19.45 -1.48
CA SER A 63 -5.46 -18.49 -2.44
C SER A 63 -4.70 -18.60 -3.77
N PRO A 64 -5.13 -19.52 -4.66
CA PRO A 64 -4.49 -19.71 -5.96
C PRO A 64 -4.34 -18.39 -6.72
N GLY A 65 -3.20 -18.21 -7.39
CA GLY A 65 -2.89 -16.97 -8.11
C GLY A 65 -2.36 -15.83 -7.22
N LYS A 66 -2.36 -15.96 -5.90
CA LYS A 66 -1.79 -14.96 -4.99
C LYS A 66 -0.33 -15.25 -4.65
N VAL A 67 0.43 -14.18 -4.41
CA VAL A 67 1.83 -14.24 -3.98
C VAL A 67 1.98 -13.86 -2.50
N LEU A 68 2.87 -14.55 -1.81
CA LEU A 68 3.17 -14.40 -0.40
C LEU A 68 4.66 -14.14 -0.21
N CYS A 69 5.00 -13.45 0.87
CA CYS A 69 6.38 -13.41 1.35
C CYS A 69 6.80 -14.78 1.89
N ASN A 70 8.10 -14.98 2.09
CA ASN A 70 8.63 -16.25 2.57
C ASN A 70 7.97 -16.71 3.88
N LYS A 71 7.79 -15.81 4.85
CA LYS A 71 7.23 -16.15 6.16
C LYS A 71 5.76 -16.55 6.09
N CYS A 72 4.95 -15.85 5.31
CA CYS A 72 3.53 -16.17 5.15
C CYS A 72 3.33 -17.47 4.36
N GLY A 73 4.07 -17.66 3.26
CA GLY A 73 3.98 -18.88 2.47
C GLY A 73 4.47 -20.13 3.21
N LEU A 74 5.49 -20.01 4.07
CA LEU A 74 5.89 -21.12 4.95
C LEU A 74 4.83 -21.42 6.01
N PHE A 75 4.25 -20.37 6.62
CA PHE A 75 3.20 -20.55 7.62
C PHE A 75 1.97 -21.26 7.04
N GLU A 76 1.50 -20.86 5.86
CA GLU A 76 0.38 -21.53 5.17
C GLU A 76 0.67 -23.01 4.93
N ARG A 77 1.88 -23.36 4.48
CA ARG A 77 2.26 -24.76 4.22
C ARG A 77 2.29 -25.62 5.48
N THR A 78 2.73 -25.05 6.60
CA THR A 78 2.87 -25.81 7.86
C THR A 78 1.56 -25.89 8.64
N HIS A 79 0.75 -24.83 8.65
CA HIS A 79 -0.43 -24.73 9.51
C HIS A 79 -1.76 -24.81 8.75
N SER A 80 -1.72 -24.86 7.41
CA SER A 80 -2.89 -24.90 6.52
C SER A 80 -3.88 -23.75 6.77
N ARG A 81 -3.38 -22.61 7.24
CA ARG A 81 -4.17 -21.40 7.53
C ARG A 81 -3.33 -20.14 7.30
N PRO A 82 -3.93 -18.96 7.04
CA PRO A 82 -3.18 -17.72 6.85
C PRO A 82 -2.44 -17.33 8.13
N ARG A 83 -1.30 -16.65 7.98
CA ARG A 83 -0.51 -16.17 9.13
C ARG A 83 -1.29 -15.07 9.86
N PRO A 84 -1.46 -15.19 11.19
CA PRO A 84 -2.12 -14.15 11.98
C PRO A 84 -1.26 -12.89 12.04
N GLU A 85 -1.92 -11.73 12.02
CA GLU A 85 -1.30 -10.40 12.04
C GLU A 85 -0.91 -9.99 13.47
N GLN A 86 -0.01 -10.74 14.10
CA GLN A 86 0.39 -10.43 15.48
C GLN A 86 1.35 -9.24 15.55
N PHE A 87 2.06 -8.90 14.47
CA PHE A 87 2.92 -7.71 14.40
C PHE A 87 3.05 -7.20 12.95
N PRO A 88 2.44 -6.05 12.58
CA PRO A 88 2.68 -5.45 11.28
C PRO A 88 4.16 -5.09 11.14
N HIS A 89 4.73 -5.32 9.96
CA HIS A 89 6.10 -4.95 9.65
C HIS A 89 6.22 -3.41 9.70
N LYS A 90 6.54 -2.85 10.87
CA LYS A 90 6.92 -1.44 10.99
C LYS A 90 8.24 -1.23 10.26
N ARG A 91 8.19 -0.79 9.00
CA ARG A 91 9.24 0.03 8.41
C ARG A 91 8.54 1.10 7.58
N GLY A 92 8.67 2.34 8.05
CA GLY A 92 8.08 3.53 7.45
C GLY A 92 8.64 3.83 6.06
N PRO A 93 8.04 4.81 5.36
CA PRO A 93 8.54 5.27 4.07
C PRO A 93 9.93 5.91 4.23
N LEU A 94 10.88 5.52 3.37
CA LEU A 94 12.04 6.34 3.04
C LEU A 94 11.60 7.47 2.12
#